data_AF-A0A6I4U6N9-F1
#
_entry.id   AF-A0A6I4U6N9-F1
#
_cell.length_a   1.000
_cell.length_b   1.000
_cell.length_c   1.000
_cell.angle_alpha   90.00
_cell.angle_beta   90.00
_cell.angle_gamma   90.00
#
_symmetry.space_group_name_H-M   'P 1'
#
loop_
_entity.id
_entity.type
_entity.pdbx_description
1 polymer ?
#
loop_
_entity_poly.entity_id
_entity_poly.type
_entity_poly.pdbx_seq_one_letter_code
_entity_poly.pdbx_strand_id
1 'polypeptide(L)'
;MVWAYQIVRHDLWDYDLASQSLVADIEVDGVSTPIVAQATKMGFVFVLSRETGEPIHPVEERPVPHSDLPGETAALTQRFAAIGLHEMGEDLPPIFALSDAHVTKCEEMLKGTRYAGI
;
A
#
# COMPACT_ATOMS: atom_id res chain seq x y z
N MET A 1 7.26 -24.56 -6.20
CA MET A 1 7.18 -23.09 -6.06
C MET A 1 8.43 -22.52 -6.70
N VAL A 2 8.29 -21.68 -7.74
CA VAL A 2 9.43 -21.11 -8.49
C VAL A 2 9.98 -19.89 -7.76
N TRP A 3 9.09 -19.00 -7.30
CA TRP A 3 9.42 -17.86 -6.44
C TRP A 3 8.21 -17.48 -5.58
N ALA A 4 8.45 -16.64 -4.57
CA ALA A 4 7.43 -15.99 -3.75
C ALA A 4 7.93 -14.61 -3.34
N TYR A 5 7.02 -13.63 -3.28
CA TYR A 5 7.35 -12.26 -2.89
C TYR A 5 6.34 -11.79 -1.83
N GLN A 6 6.82 -11.42 -0.64
CA GLN A 6 5.94 -10.97 0.44
C GLN A 6 5.66 -9.46 0.29
N ILE A 7 4.50 -9.09 -0.25
CA ILE A 7 4.16 -7.66 -0.38
C ILE A 7 3.90 -7.01 0.98
N VAL A 8 3.05 -7.63 1.80
CA VAL A 8 2.67 -7.09 3.12
C VAL A 8 3.45 -7.78 4.23
N ARG A 9 4.26 -7.00 4.95
CA ARG A 9 4.86 -7.42 6.22
C ARG A 9 3.82 -7.37 7.33
N HIS A 10 3.53 -8.54 7.93
CA HIS A 10 2.65 -8.72 9.11
C HIS A 10 1.39 -7.85 9.07
N ASP A 11 0.37 -8.31 8.34
CA ASP A 11 -0.86 -7.54 8.14
C ASP A 11 -1.64 -7.32 9.45
N LEU A 12 -2.01 -6.06 9.69
CA LEU A 12 -2.87 -5.62 10.80
C LEU A 12 -4.13 -4.88 10.30
N TRP A 13 -4.20 -4.55 9.00
CA TRP A 13 -5.13 -3.55 8.46
C TRP A 13 -5.98 -4.08 7.31
N ASP A 14 -6.14 -5.41 7.19
CA ASP A 14 -6.84 -6.03 6.07
C ASP A 14 -6.21 -5.67 4.72
N TYR A 15 -4.87 -5.59 4.66
CA TYR A 15 -4.13 -5.35 3.42
C TYR A 15 -3.89 -6.62 2.61
N ASP A 16 -4.78 -7.60 2.68
CA ASP A 16 -4.72 -8.75 1.79
C ASP A 16 -4.73 -8.33 0.32
N LEU A 17 -4.14 -9.18 -0.51
CA LEU A 17 -3.99 -8.97 -1.94
C LEU A 17 -5.26 -9.43 -2.68
N ALA A 18 -6.39 -8.76 -2.42
CA ALA A 18 -7.70 -9.14 -2.96
C ALA A 18 -7.80 -9.07 -4.49
N SER A 19 -7.08 -8.14 -5.12
CA SER A 19 -7.17 -7.96 -6.57
C SER A 19 -6.44 -9.07 -7.31
N GLN A 20 -7.01 -9.54 -8.41
CA GLN A 20 -6.31 -10.43 -9.34
C GLN A 20 -5.03 -9.78 -9.87
N SER A 21 -3.97 -10.57 -10.03
CA SER A 21 -2.75 -10.10 -10.67
C SER A 21 -2.94 -9.97 -12.18
N LEU A 22 -2.38 -8.92 -12.78
CA LEU A 22 -2.26 -8.77 -14.22
C LEU A 22 -1.00 -9.48 -14.71
N VAL A 23 -1.13 -10.32 -15.73
CA VAL A 23 0.01 -10.95 -16.42
C VAL A 23 0.10 -10.34 -17.82
N ALA A 24 1.25 -9.77 -18.16
CA ALA A 24 1.45 -9.08 -19.43
C ALA A 24 2.92 -9.08 -19.84
N ASP A 25 3.19 -8.73 -21.09
CA ASP A 25 4.53 -8.33 -21.54
C ASP A 25 4.52 -6.80 -21.72
N ILE A 26 5.49 -6.10 -21.12
CA ILE A 26 5.64 -4.64 -21.21
C ILE A 26 7.03 -4.29 -21.72
N GLU A 27 7.18 -3.10 -22.31
CA GLU A 27 8.51 -2.59 -22.68
C GLU A 27 9.19 -1.94 -21.47
N VAL A 28 10.35 -2.47 -21.07
CA VAL A 28 11.23 -1.90 -20.04
C VAL A 28 12.59 -1.68 -20.68
N ASP A 29 13.06 -0.43 -20.72
CA ASP A 29 14.33 -0.05 -21.35
C ASP A 29 14.52 -0.58 -22.80
N GLY A 30 13.42 -0.61 -23.57
CA GLY A 30 13.40 -1.10 -24.95
C GLY A 30 13.37 -2.63 -25.09
N VAL A 31 13.23 -3.37 -23.99
CA VAL A 31 13.15 -4.84 -23.98
C VAL A 31 11.75 -5.29 -23.56
N SER A 32 11.14 -6.15 -24.37
CA SER A 32 9.88 -6.81 -24.01
C SER A 32 10.10 -7.72 -22.80
N THR A 33 9.48 -7.37 -21.68
CA THR A 33 9.71 -7.98 -20.37
C THR A 33 8.40 -8.61 -19.85
N PRO A 34 8.39 -9.92 -19.55
CA PRO A 34 7.23 -10.60 -18.99
C PRO A 34 7.05 -10.25 -17.52
N ILE A 35 5.88 -9.73 -17.16
CA ILE A 35 5.58 -9.25 -15.81
C ILE A 35 4.35 -9.90 -15.17
N VAL A 36 4.31 -9.79 -13.84
CA VAL A 36 3.10 -9.86 -13.03
C VAL A 36 2.95 -8.54 -12.29
N ALA A 37 1.84 -7.83 -12.48
CA ALA A 37 1.51 -6.63 -11.74
C ALA A 37 0.40 -6.90 -10.72
N GLN A 38 0.64 -6.50 -9.47
CA GLN A 38 -0.28 -6.66 -8.35
C GLN A 38 -0.66 -5.29 -7.79
N ALA A 39 -1.91 -4.88 -8.02
CA ALA A 39 -2.50 -3.78 -7.27
C ALA A 39 -2.77 -4.21 -5.82
N THR A 40 -2.70 -3.26 -4.88
CA THR A 40 -2.78 -3.56 -3.45
C THR A 40 -3.70 -2.58 -2.73
N LYS A 41 -4.30 -3.02 -1.62
CA LYS A 41 -5.09 -2.14 -0.73
C LYS A 41 -4.26 -1.05 -0.06
N MET A 42 -2.93 -1.19 -0.05
CA MET A 42 -1.99 -0.17 0.42
C MET A 42 -1.87 1.03 -0.54
N GLY A 43 -2.56 1.00 -1.69
CA GLY A 43 -2.50 2.08 -2.67
C GLY A 43 -1.28 2.01 -3.60
N PHE A 44 -0.55 0.89 -3.61
CA PHE A 44 0.61 0.68 -4.50
C PHE A 44 0.34 -0.40 -5.56
N VAL A 45 1.09 -0.34 -6.65
CA VAL A 45 1.20 -1.43 -7.63
C VAL A 45 2.61 -2.00 -7.62
N PHE A 46 2.72 -3.30 -7.33
CA PHE A 46 3.98 -4.04 -7.41
C PHE A 46 4.09 -4.68 -8.79
N VAL A 47 5.07 -4.27 -9.58
CA VAL A 47 5.38 -4.89 -10.87
C VAL A 47 6.60 -5.77 -10.68
N LEU A 48 6.42 -7.08 -10.84
CA LEU A 48 7.44 -8.10 -10.63
C LEU A 48 7.72 -8.82 -11.95
N SER A 49 8.95 -9.27 -12.16
CA SER A 49 9.28 -10.22 -13.21
C SER A 49 8.46 -11.49 -13.01
N ARG A 50 7.76 -11.94 -14.06
CA ARG A 50 6.97 -13.18 -14.00
C ARG A 50 7.86 -14.41 -13.77
N GLU A 51 9.11 -14.34 -14.19
CA GLU A 51 10.03 -15.48 -14.17
C GLU A 51 10.80 -15.57 -12.86
N THR A 52 11.21 -14.44 -12.28
CA THR A 52 12.09 -14.39 -11.10
C THR A 52 11.39 -13.89 -9.83
N GLY A 53 10.28 -13.16 -9.96
CA GLY A 53 9.62 -12.48 -8.85
C GLY A 53 10.35 -11.22 -8.37
N GLU A 54 11.43 -10.81 -9.03
CA GLU A 54 12.16 -9.59 -8.70
C GLU A 54 11.38 -8.34 -9.12
N PRO A 55 11.44 -7.23 -8.36
CA PRO A 55 10.79 -5.98 -8.75
C PRO A 55 11.36 -5.39 -10.04
N ILE A 56 10.48 -4.98 -10.95
CA ILE A 56 10.84 -4.24 -12.18
C ILE A 56 11.09 -2.77 -11.87
N HIS A 57 10.34 -2.22 -10.92
CA HIS A 57 10.48 -0.85 -10.43
C HIS A 57 10.99 -0.83 -8.99
N PRO A 58 11.59 0.28 -8.52
CA PRO A 58 12.08 0.38 -7.15
C PRO A 58 11.00 0.07 -6.11
N VAL A 59 11.39 -0.71 -5.11
CA VAL A 59 10.60 -1.01 -3.91
C VAL A 59 11.49 -0.76 -2.70
N GLU A 60 11.07 0.14 -1.83
CA GLU A 60 11.82 0.53 -0.64
C GLU A 60 11.21 -0.10 0.60
N GLU A 61 12.04 -0.61 1.51
CA GLU A 61 11.60 -0.96 2.87
C GLU A 61 11.71 0.30 3.74
N ARG A 62 10.60 0.77 4.27
CA ARG A 62 10.55 1.97 5.13
C ARG A 62 10.08 1.59 6.54
N PRO A 63 10.62 2.23 7.61
CA PRO A 63 10.09 2.07 8.95
C PRO A 63 8.61 2.45 9.01
N VAL A 64 7.83 1.70 9.76
CA VAL A 64 6.38 1.92 9.96
C VAL A 64 6.05 2.07 11.43
N PRO A 65 4.94 2.71 11.81
CA PRO A 65 4.57 2.90 13.21
C PRO A 65 4.44 1.58 13.99
N HIS A 66 4.98 1.54 15.20
CA HIS A 66 4.82 0.40 16.12
C HIS A 66 3.40 0.32 16.68
N SER A 67 2.91 -0.89 16.94
CA SER A 67 1.67 -1.06 17.72
C SER A 67 1.88 -0.63 19.18
N ASP A 68 0.87 0.04 19.75
CA ASP A 68 0.73 0.36 21.17
C ASP A 68 -0.31 -0.52 21.87
N LEU A 69 -0.95 -1.45 21.14
CA LEU A 69 -1.95 -2.36 21.68
C LEU A 69 -1.28 -3.56 22.37
N PRO A 70 -1.66 -3.87 23.63
CA PRO A 70 -1.11 -5.02 24.34
C PRO A 70 -1.31 -6.34 23.59
N GLY A 71 -0.21 -7.02 23.28
CA GLY A 71 -0.22 -8.32 22.59
C GLY A 71 -0.26 -8.25 21.06
N GLU A 72 -0.41 -7.06 20.47
CA GLU A 72 -0.27 -6.85 19.03
C GLU A 72 1.21 -6.61 18.67
N THR A 73 1.63 -7.10 17.51
CA THR A 73 2.99 -6.89 17.00
C THR A 73 2.88 -6.28 15.62
N ALA A 74 3.43 -5.09 15.40
CA ALA A 74 3.55 -4.52 14.06
C ALA A 74 4.86 -4.97 13.40
N ALA A 75 4.89 -4.99 12.06
CA ALA A 75 6.14 -5.09 11.33
C ALA A 75 7.05 -3.90 11.65
N LEU A 76 8.37 -4.09 11.59
CA LEU A 76 9.34 -2.99 11.76
C LEU A 76 9.44 -2.12 10.52
N THR A 77 9.26 -2.72 9.35
CA THR A 77 9.28 -2.05 8.04
C THR A 77 8.18 -2.58 7.14
N GLN A 78 7.80 -1.79 6.14
CA GLN A 78 6.93 -2.19 5.04
C GLN A 78 7.53 -1.79 3.70
N ARG A 79 7.12 -2.51 2.65
CA ARG A 79 7.48 -2.20 1.26
C ARG A 79 6.62 -1.10 0.66
N PHE A 80 7.27 -0.09 0.10
CA PHE A 80 6.67 1.00 -0.67
C PHE A 80 7.15 0.89 -2.11
N ALA A 81 6.24 0.56 -3.03
CA ALA A 81 6.57 0.53 -4.46
C ALA A 81 6.57 1.94 -5.04
N ALA A 82 7.43 2.18 -6.03
CA ALA A 82 7.51 3.47 -6.71
C ALA A 82 6.18 3.89 -7.41
N ILE A 83 5.33 2.93 -7.78
CA ILE A 83 4.04 3.20 -8.40
C ILE A 83 2.96 3.30 -7.32
N GLY A 84 2.62 4.54 -6.95
CA GLY A 84 1.47 4.88 -6.12
C GLY A 84 0.21 5.16 -6.95
N LEU A 85 -0.95 4.73 -6.45
CA LEU A 85 -2.27 4.94 -7.07
C LEU A 85 -2.93 6.26 -6.66
N HIS A 86 -2.48 6.84 -5.54
CA HIS A 86 -2.92 8.15 -5.06
C HIS A 86 -1.82 8.75 -4.17
N GLU A 87 -1.84 10.07 -4.00
CA GLU A 87 -1.04 10.70 -2.95
C GLU A 87 -1.61 10.27 -1.59
N MET A 88 -0.79 9.61 -0.78
CA MET A 88 -1.09 9.39 0.63
C MET A 88 -0.90 10.72 1.37
N GLY A 89 -1.93 11.56 1.33
CA GLY A 89 -1.96 12.85 2.00
C GLY A 89 -2.91 12.86 3.20
N GLU A 90 -2.57 13.63 4.23
CA GLU A 90 -3.43 13.86 5.40
C GLU A 90 -4.53 14.91 5.12
N ASP A 91 -4.40 15.66 4.03
CA ASP A 91 -5.42 16.60 3.56
C ASP A 91 -6.56 15.82 2.92
N LEU A 92 -7.41 15.25 3.79
CA LEU A 92 -8.68 14.70 3.38
C LEU A 92 -9.49 15.85 2.74
N PRO A 93 -9.91 15.73 1.47
CA PRO A 93 -10.88 16.67 0.92
C PRO A 93 -12.14 16.64 1.81
N PRO A 94 -13.05 17.63 1.72
CA PRO A 94 -14.32 17.62 2.44
C PRO A 94 -15.26 16.51 1.91
N ILE A 95 -14.86 15.25 2.07
CA ILE A 95 -15.53 14.04 1.59
C ILE A 95 -16.85 13.79 2.34
N PHE A 96 -17.06 14.49 3.46
CA PHE A 96 -18.26 14.41 4.30
C PHE A 96 -18.87 15.79 4.63
N ALA A 97 -18.68 16.83 3.81
CA ALA A 97 -19.22 18.17 4.11
C ALA A 97 -20.72 18.33 3.78
N LEU A 98 -21.57 17.59 4.50
CA LEU A 98 -23.04 17.74 4.41
C LEU A 98 -23.53 19.09 5.00
N SER A 99 -22.80 19.63 5.98
CA SER A 99 -23.00 20.95 6.60
C SER A 99 -21.75 21.35 7.40
N ASP A 100 -21.60 22.63 7.73
CA ASP A 100 -20.48 23.11 8.57
C ASP A 100 -20.41 22.38 9.91
N ALA A 101 -21.58 22.13 10.53
CA ALA A 101 -21.66 21.37 11.78
C ALA A 101 -21.18 19.92 11.62
N HIS A 102 -21.43 19.29 10.46
CA HIS A 102 -20.93 17.94 10.18
C HIS A 102 -19.41 17.93 9.98
N VAL A 103 -18.87 18.92 9.25
CA VAL A 103 -17.42 19.07 9.05
C VAL A 103 -16.72 19.22 10.40
N THR A 104 -17.17 20.17 11.23
CA THR A 104 -16.60 20.37 12.57
C THR A 104 -16.62 19.09 13.40
N LYS A 105 -17.72 18.34 13.35
CA LYS A 105 -17.83 17.09 14.11
C LYS A 105 -16.86 16.01 13.62
N CYS A 106 -16.70 15.86 12.31
CA CYS A 106 -15.77 14.91 11.71
C CYS A 106 -14.30 15.27 12.01
N GLU A 107 -13.94 16.55 11.92
CA GLU A 107 -12.61 17.02 12.29
C GLU A 107 -12.29 16.77 13.76
N GLU A 108 -13.24 17.00 14.67
CA GLU A 108 -13.08 16.66 16.09
C GLU A 108 -12.88 15.15 16.31
N MET A 109 -13.61 14.31 15.59
CA MET A 109 -13.46 12.85 15.69
C MET A 109 -12.07 12.41 15.20
N LEU A 110 -11.59 12.94 14.08
CA LEU A 110 -10.28 12.60 13.51
C LEU A 110 -9.12 12.98 14.43
N LYS A 111 -9.21 14.10 15.17
CA LYS A 111 -8.17 14.49 16.14
C LYS A 111 -7.91 13.44 17.23
N GLY A 112 -8.89 12.57 17.51
CA GLY A 112 -8.77 11.50 18.49
C GLY A 112 -8.36 10.15 17.92
N THR A 113 -8.19 10.01 16.60
CA THR A 113 -7.83 8.75 15.97
C THR A 113 -6.35 8.71 15.61
N ARG A 114 -5.83 7.49 15.50
CA ARG A 114 -4.50 7.22 14.98
C ARG A 114 -4.67 6.54 13.62
N TYR A 115 -4.30 7.25 12.55
CA TYR A 115 -4.43 6.79 11.17
C TYR A 115 -3.13 6.88 10.37
N ALA A 116 -2.00 7.04 11.07
CA ALA A 116 -0.67 7.08 10.47
C ALA A 116 -0.36 5.84 9.60
N GLY A 117 -1.15 4.77 9.72
CA GLY A 117 -1.10 3.63 8.81
C GLY A 117 0.26 2.97 8.77
N ILE A 118 0.60 2.46 7.59
CA ILE A 118 1.96 2.07 7.18
C ILE A 118 2.86 3.30 7.24
#